data_AF-A0A0M3JEV9-F1
#
_entry.id   AF-A0A0M3JEV9-F1
#
_cell.length_a   1.000
_cell.length_b   1.000
_cell.length_c   1.000
_cell.angle_alpha   90.00
_cell.angle_beta   90.00
_cell.angle_gamma   90.00
#
_symmetry.space_group_name_H-M   'P 1'
#
loop_
_entity.id
_entity.type
_entity.pdbx_description
1 polymer ?
#
loop_
_entity_poly.entity_id
_entity_poly.type
_entity_poly.pdbx_seq_one_letter_code
_entity_poly.pdbx_strand_id
1 'polypeptide(L)'
;MYPADNQLCSSALHFGSALMRPFEPKRNVDGLSNKYTDNLYEFAPRPSCINGPTCGSKYLFCDHSHGLAARCVSMIRIGGNCSGYKHHEPVCYNGRCINGRCVPLNIQQAVHHPLILPKKEPKIMSVQADCYNENECCSTWASAGECERNPSYMNEWCKVACKICHPNFNPLLGWFACSLERILFSL
;
A
#
# COMPACT_ATOMS: atom_id res chain seq x y z
N MET A 1 -5.77 -5.32 17.43
CA MET A 1 -5.06 -5.84 18.62
C MET A 1 -3.65 -6.16 18.18
N TYR A 2 -2.64 -5.59 18.84
CA TYR A 2 -1.23 -5.87 18.51
C TYR A 2 -0.92 -7.33 18.93
N PRO A 3 -0.22 -8.13 18.11
CA PRO A 3 0.17 -9.48 18.51
C PRO A 3 1.07 -9.47 19.76
N ALA A 4 1.15 -10.59 20.46
CA ALA A 4 2.08 -10.71 21.59
C ALA A 4 3.53 -10.65 21.09
N ASP A 5 4.39 -10.00 21.87
CA ASP A 5 5.82 -9.87 21.58
C ASP A 5 6.47 -11.27 21.53
N ASN A 6 7.16 -11.58 20.44
CA ASN A 6 7.86 -12.85 20.25
C ASN A 6 9.19 -12.63 19.53
N GLN A 7 10.29 -12.72 20.28
CA GLN A 7 11.65 -12.51 19.76
C GLN A 7 12.07 -13.55 18.71
N LEU A 8 11.44 -14.72 18.69
CA LEU A 8 11.70 -15.73 17.66
C LEU A 8 11.04 -15.38 16.31
N CYS A 9 10.10 -14.43 16.30
CA CYS A 9 9.35 -14.02 15.12
C CYS A 9 9.83 -12.68 14.56
N SER A 10 10.21 -11.74 15.41
CA SER A 10 10.66 -10.40 15.01
C SER A 10 11.54 -9.79 16.09
N SER A 11 12.38 -8.83 15.71
CA SER A 11 13.25 -8.15 16.67
C SER A 11 12.44 -7.38 17.71
N ALA A 12 13.05 -7.10 18.87
CA ALA A 12 12.39 -6.32 19.92
C ALA A 12 11.99 -4.90 19.49
N LEU A 13 12.54 -4.41 18.38
CA LEU A 13 12.18 -3.12 17.78
C LEU A 13 10.80 -3.13 17.13
N HIS A 14 10.27 -4.31 16.79
CA HIS A 14 8.94 -4.51 16.24
C HIS A 14 7.89 -4.79 17.32
N PHE A 15 8.25 -4.70 18.61
CA PHE A 15 7.29 -4.91 19.68
C PHE A 15 6.36 -3.71 19.84
N GLY A 16 5.14 -3.95 20.28
CA GLY A 16 4.16 -2.87 20.42
C GLY A 16 4.62 -1.78 21.39
N SER A 17 5.40 -2.19 22.40
CA SER A 17 5.99 -1.33 23.41
C SER A 17 7.24 -0.57 22.96
N ALA A 18 7.88 -0.98 21.86
CA ALA A 18 9.07 -0.33 21.34
C ALA A 18 8.74 1.03 20.69
N LEU A 19 9.73 1.92 20.63
CA LEU A 19 9.59 3.24 20.03
C LEU A 19 9.33 3.14 18.52
N MET A 20 8.34 3.88 18.03
CA MET A 20 8.01 3.99 16.62
C MET A 20 8.94 5.00 15.96
N ARG A 21 10.06 4.52 15.43
CA ARG A 21 11.03 5.38 14.75
C ARG A 21 10.54 5.82 13.37
N PRO A 22 10.87 7.03 12.91
CA PRO A 22 11.58 8.14 13.60
C PRO A 22 10.63 9.08 14.39
N PHE A 23 9.48 8.57 14.83
CA PHE A 23 8.39 9.36 15.41
C PHE A 23 8.39 9.34 16.95
N GLU A 24 9.57 9.25 17.58
CA GLU A 24 9.72 9.38 19.02
C GLU A 24 9.01 10.63 19.56
N PRO A 25 8.32 10.56 20.71
CA PRO A 25 8.31 9.47 21.70
C PRO A 25 7.18 8.42 21.51
N LYS A 26 6.56 8.34 20.32
CA LYS A 26 5.49 7.36 20.07
C LYS A 26 6.03 5.93 20.12
N ARG A 27 5.18 4.96 20.50
CA ARG A 27 5.47 3.53 20.42
C ARG A 27 4.80 2.91 19.19
N ASN A 28 5.26 1.75 18.75
CA ASN A 28 4.70 1.04 17.59
C ASN A 28 3.19 0.80 17.73
N VAL A 29 2.73 0.47 18.94
CA VAL A 29 1.30 0.30 19.23
C VAL A 29 0.49 1.58 19.02
N ASP A 30 1.11 2.75 19.20
CA ASP A 30 0.45 4.05 19.04
C ASP A 30 0.20 4.39 17.56
N GLY A 31 0.91 3.73 16.62
CA GLY A 31 0.67 3.86 15.18
C GLY A 31 -0.69 3.32 14.74
N LEU A 32 -1.33 2.47 15.57
CA LEU A 32 -2.70 1.99 15.35
C LEU A 32 -3.77 2.97 15.85
N SER A 33 -3.37 4.08 16.49
CA SER A 33 -4.29 5.13 16.89
C SER A 33 -4.75 5.91 15.67
N ASN A 34 -6.04 6.27 15.63
CA ASN A 34 -6.57 7.26 14.67
C ASN A 34 -5.78 8.58 14.74
N LYS A 35 -5.13 8.90 15.87
CA LYS A 35 -4.23 10.06 15.98
C LYS A 35 -3.11 10.05 14.93
N TYR A 36 -2.63 8.88 14.51
CA TYR A 36 -1.64 8.79 13.42
C TYR A 36 -2.25 9.22 12.08
N THR A 37 -3.42 8.71 11.72
CA THR A 37 -4.11 9.08 10.47
C THR A 37 -4.62 10.51 10.47
N ASP A 38 -5.04 11.03 11.62
CA ASP A 38 -5.67 12.34 11.76
C ASP A 38 -4.65 13.50 11.76
N ASN A 39 -3.38 13.23 12.10
CA ASN A 39 -2.36 14.28 12.27
C ASN A 39 -1.17 14.16 11.30
N LEU A 40 -0.95 13.00 10.68
CA LEU A 40 0.14 12.82 9.70
C LEU A 40 -0.34 12.96 8.25
N TYR A 41 -1.63 12.74 8.00
CA TYR A 41 -2.21 12.83 6.67
C TYR A 41 -3.25 13.94 6.64
N GLU A 42 -3.14 14.81 5.64
CA GLU A 42 -4.24 15.66 5.22
C GLU A 42 -4.92 14.98 4.04
N PHE A 43 -6.22 14.68 4.17
CA PHE A 43 -6.98 14.16 3.05
C PHE A 43 -7.23 15.29 2.05
N ALA A 44 -6.93 15.01 0.77
CA ALA A 44 -7.33 15.93 -0.29
C ALA A 44 -8.86 16.18 -0.23
N PRO A 45 -9.33 17.38 -0.59
CA PRO A 45 -10.75 17.68 -0.64
C PRO A 45 -11.52 16.62 -1.42
N ARG A 46 -12.69 16.23 -0.90
CA ARG A 46 -13.54 15.22 -1.54
C ARG A 46 -13.90 15.71 -2.96
N PRO A 47 -13.72 14.88 -4.00
CA PRO A 47 -14.10 15.26 -5.36
C PRO A 47 -15.58 15.65 -5.41
N SER A 48 -15.87 16.74 -6.13
CA SER A 48 -17.23 17.24 -6.32
C SER A 48 -17.61 17.26 -7.80
N CYS A 49 -18.90 17.24 -8.08
CA CYS A 49 -19.42 17.27 -9.44
C CYS A 49 -19.24 18.64 -10.13
N ILE A 50 -18.65 19.62 -9.45
CA ILE A 50 -18.26 20.91 -10.03
C ILE A 50 -17.23 20.69 -11.15
N ASN A 51 -16.37 19.68 -11.01
CA ASN A 51 -15.35 19.31 -12.00
C ASN A 51 -15.90 18.44 -13.14
N GLY A 52 -17.18 18.63 -13.49
CA GLY A 52 -17.85 17.93 -14.57
C GLY A 52 -18.29 16.50 -14.24
N PRO A 53 -18.76 15.74 -15.24
CA PRO A 53 -19.42 14.45 -15.05
C PRO A 53 -18.48 13.35 -14.54
N THR A 54 -17.16 13.55 -14.63
CA THR A 54 -16.12 12.60 -14.17
C THR A 54 -15.45 13.04 -12.87
N CYS A 55 -15.90 14.13 -12.25
CA CYS A 55 -15.33 14.62 -10.99
C CYS A 55 -13.82 14.89 -11.03
N GLY A 56 -13.27 15.21 -12.22
CA GLY A 56 -11.84 15.39 -12.43
C GLY A 56 -10.99 14.12 -12.43
N SER A 57 -11.60 12.92 -12.50
CA SER A 57 -10.85 11.64 -12.52
C SER A 57 -11.45 10.65 -13.50
N LYS A 58 -10.60 9.89 -14.20
CA LYS A 58 -11.04 8.82 -15.11
C LYS A 58 -11.74 7.64 -14.42
N TYR A 59 -11.72 7.59 -13.09
CA TYR A 59 -12.29 6.50 -12.30
C TYR A 59 -13.54 6.91 -11.54
N LEU A 60 -13.95 8.17 -11.62
CA LEU A 60 -15.11 8.69 -10.90
C LEU A 60 -16.17 9.15 -11.89
N PHE A 61 -17.42 9.13 -11.46
CA PHE A 61 -18.52 9.79 -12.14
C PHE A 61 -19.41 10.51 -11.12
N CYS A 62 -20.19 11.46 -11.61
CA CYS A 62 -21.18 12.14 -10.80
C CYS A 62 -22.48 11.33 -10.73
N ASP A 63 -22.86 10.93 -9.51
CA ASP A 63 -24.11 10.26 -9.18
C ASP A 63 -25.16 11.29 -8.76
N HIS A 64 -26.11 11.52 -9.65
CA HIS A 64 -27.35 12.26 -9.51
C HIS A 64 -28.53 11.35 -9.13
N SER A 65 -28.36 10.03 -9.15
CA SER A 65 -29.46 9.05 -9.02
C SER A 65 -29.81 8.68 -7.58
N HIS A 66 -28.92 8.86 -6.59
CA HIS A 66 -29.09 8.33 -5.23
C HIS A 66 -29.02 9.37 -4.10
N GLY A 67 -29.30 10.64 -4.35
CA GLY A 67 -29.29 11.67 -3.31
C GLY A 67 -29.98 12.97 -3.70
N LEU A 68 -30.18 13.84 -2.71
CA LEU A 68 -30.71 15.20 -2.91
C LEU A 68 -29.72 16.12 -3.65
N ALA A 69 -28.42 15.82 -3.53
CA ALA A 69 -27.34 16.52 -4.20
C ALA A 69 -26.44 15.51 -4.93
N ALA A 70 -25.89 15.93 -6.06
CA ALA A 70 -25.03 15.10 -6.88
C ALA A 70 -23.67 14.88 -6.21
N ARG A 71 -23.17 13.64 -6.20
CA ARG A 71 -21.94 13.27 -5.49
C ARG A 71 -21.01 12.46 -6.38
N CYS A 72 -19.72 12.58 -6.17
CA CYS A 72 -18.74 11.80 -6.90
C CYS A 72 -18.62 10.39 -6.34
N VAL A 73 -18.75 9.39 -7.22
CA VAL A 73 -18.69 7.97 -6.88
C VAL A 73 -17.74 7.27 -7.85
N SER A 74 -17.11 6.18 -7.41
CA SER A 74 -16.27 5.36 -8.28
C SER A 74 -17.09 4.68 -9.37
N MET A 75 -16.58 4.70 -10.60
CA MET A 75 -17.12 3.92 -11.71
C MET A 75 -17.08 2.41 -11.40
N ILE A 76 -18.02 1.69 -12.00
CA ILE A 76 -18.23 0.27 -11.80
C ILE A 76 -17.39 -0.52 -12.82
N ARG A 77 -16.69 -1.54 -12.33
CA ARG A 77 -15.92 -2.45 -13.18
C ARG A 77 -16.82 -3.24 -14.13
N ILE A 78 -16.24 -3.74 -15.22
CA ILE A 78 -16.93 -4.67 -16.13
C ILE A 78 -17.49 -5.88 -15.36
N GLY A 79 -18.72 -6.27 -15.67
CA GLY A 79 -19.49 -7.29 -14.98
C GLY A 79 -20.21 -6.83 -13.71
N GLY A 80 -19.92 -5.63 -13.20
CA GLY A 80 -20.60 -5.07 -12.02
C GLY A 80 -22.04 -4.62 -12.31
N ASN A 81 -22.84 -4.47 -11.26
CA ASN A 81 -24.24 -4.06 -11.33
C ASN A 81 -24.36 -2.53 -11.49
N CYS A 82 -25.00 -2.08 -12.57
CA CYS A 82 -25.23 -0.66 -12.87
C CYS A 82 -26.72 -0.27 -12.88
N SER A 83 -27.64 -1.13 -12.39
CA SER A 83 -29.09 -0.91 -12.48
C SER A 83 -29.64 0.23 -11.61
N GLY A 84 -28.87 0.71 -10.62
CA GLY A 84 -29.31 1.79 -9.72
C GLY A 84 -29.31 3.19 -10.33
N TYR A 85 -28.64 3.36 -11.47
CA TYR A 85 -28.33 4.67 -12.05
C TYR A 85 -29.26 4.98 -13.22
N LYS A 86 -30.06 6.04 -13.10
CA LYS A 86 -31.21 6.30 -13.99
C LYS A 86 -31.03 7.54 -14.88
N HIS A 87 -30.04 8.37 -14.59
CA HIS A 87 -29.85 9.66 -15.27
C HIS A 87 -28.83 9.62 -16.42
N HIS A 88 -28.67 8.46 -17.08
CA HIS A 88 -27.71 8.26 -18.18
C HIS A 88 -26.25 8.62 -17.82
N GLU A 89 -25.88 8.38 -16.56
CA GLU A 89 -24.54 8.68 -16.04
C GLU A 89 -23.48 7.73 -16.65
N PRO A 90 -22.20 8.14 -16.78
CA PRO A 90 -21.12 7.27 -17.23
C PRO A 90 -20.65 6.35 -16.09
N VAL A 91 -21.52 5.40 -15.72
CA VAL A 91 -21.35 4.53 -14.55
C VAL A 91 -20.24 3.51 -14.73
N CYS A 92 -20.02 3.02 -15.96
CA CYS A 92 -19.15 1.89 -16.23
C CYS A 92 -17.76 2.32 -16.69
N TYR A 93 -16.71 1.82 -16.02
CA TYR A 93 -15.33 2.08 -16.43
C TYR A 93 -15.02 1.33 -17.74
N ASN A 94 -14.69 2.07 -18.81
CA ASN A 94 -14.45 1.55 -20.17
C ASN A 94 -15.59 0.66 -20.72
N GLY A 95 -16.82 0.97 -20.35
CA GLY A 95 -17.98 0.15 -20.69
C GLY A 95 -19.28 0.94 -20.77
N ARG A 96 -20.37 0.24 -21.06
CA ARG A 96 -21.74 0.76 -20.97
C ARG A 96 -22.61 -0.15 -20.13
N CYS A 97 -23.62 0.42 -19.48
CA CYS A 97 -24.61 -0.35 -18.77
C CYS A 97 -25.58 -1.01 -19.76
N ILE A 98 -25.62 -2.33 -19.82
CA ILE A 98 -26.57 -3.11 -20.62
C ILE A 98 -27.19 -4.17 -19.71
N ASN A 99 -28.52 -4.23 -19.66
CA ASN A 99 -29.27 -5.17 -18.82
C ASN A 99 -28.83 -5.17 -17.35
N GLY A 100 -28.55 -3.98 -16.81
CA GLY A 100 -28.10 -3.81 -15.42
C GLY A 100 -26.66 -4.25 -15.15
N ARG A 101 -25.86 -4.59 -16.17
CA ARG A 101 -24.43 -4.90 -16.01
C ARG A 101 -23.52 -4.06 -16.90
N CYS A 102 -22.35 -3.73 -16.38
CA CYS A 102 -21.31 -3.06 -17.17
C CYS A 102 -20.67 -4.03 -18.17
N VAL A 103 -20.76 -3.71 -19.45
CA VAL A 103 -20.12 -4.47 -20.54
C VAL A 103 -19.12 -3.60 -21.31
N PRO A 104 -18.05 -4.17 -21.89
CA PRO A 104 -17.04 -3.38 -22.59
C PRO A 104 -17.59 -2.76 -23.89
N LEU A 105 -17.10 -1.56 -24.24
CA LEU A 105 -17.51 -0.85 -25.48
C LEU A 105 -16.95 -1.51 -26.75
N ASN A 106 -15.78 -2.17 -26.66
CA ASN A 106 -15.15 -2.90 -27.76
C ASN A 106 -15.19 -4.41 -27.49
N ILE A 107 -15.85 -5.18 -28.37
CA ILE A 107 -15.85 -6.64 -28.34
C ILE A 107 -14.42 -7.19 -28.52
N GLN A 108 -13.51 -6.44 -29.15
CA GLN A 108 -12.09 -6.82 -29.24
C GLN A 108 -11.31 -6.70 -27.92
N GLN A 109 -11.82 -5.96 -26.92
CA GLN A 109 -11.32 -6.00 -25.54
C GLN A 109 -12.00 -7.08 -24.68
N ALA A 110 -13.04 -7.75 -25.21
CA ALA A 110 -13.58 -8.95 -24.60
C ALA A 110 -12.79 -10.22 -24.97
N VAL A 111 -11.85 -10.14 -25.92
CA VAL A 111 -11.09 -11.30 -26.44
C VAL A 111 -9.60 -11.29 -26.04
N HIS A 112 -9.05 -10.21 -25.47
CA HIS A 112 -7.77 -10.30 -24.77
C HIS A 112 -7.98 -10.85 -23.35
N HIS A 113 -8.21 -12.16 -23.37
CA HIS A 113 -8.37 -13.11 -22.28
C HIS A 113 -9.83 -13.27 -21.81
N PRO A 114 -10.46 -14.41 -22.14
CA PRO A 114 -11.48 -14.98 -21.27
C PRO A 114 -10.94 -14.91 -19.83
N LEU A 115 -11.71 -14.38 -18.88
CA LEU A 115 -11.48 -14.68 -17.46
C LEU A 115 -11.85 -16.15 -17.19
N ILE A 116 -11.24 -17.08 -17.93
CA ILE A 116 -10.72 -18.27 -17.28
C ILE A 116 -9.61 -17.69 -16.42
N LEU A 117 -9.94 -17.30 -15.18
CA LEU A 117 -8.91 -17.29 -14.17
C LEU A 117 -8.36 -18.71 -14.22
N PRO A 118 -7.11 -18.96 -14.67
CA PRO A 118 -6.50 -20.21 -14.28
C PRO A 118 -6.70 -20.23 -12.77
N LYS A 119 -7.28 -21.32 -12.25
CA LYS A 119 -7.04 -21.68 -10.87
C LYS A 119 -5.54 -21.91 -10.82
N LYS A 120 -4.78 -20.81 -10.74
CA LYS A 120 -3.43 -20.79 -10.24
C LYS A 120 -3.70 -21.22 -8.81
N GLU A 121 -3.66 -22.54 -8.63
CA GLU A 121 -3.25 -23.10 -7.36
C GLU A 121 -2.22 -22.13 -6.84
N PRO A 122 -2.42 -21.54 -5.65
CA PRO A 122 -1.37 -20.76 -5.07
C PRO A 122 -0.19 -21.71 -5.04
N LYS A 123 0.74 -21.55 -5.99
CA LYS A 123 2.13 -21.79 -5.71
C LYS A 123 2.30 -20.89 -4.51
N ILE A 124 2.22 -21.50 -3.34
CA ILE A 124 2.94 -21.08 -2.16
C ILE A 124 4.39 -21.15 -2.64
N MET A 125 4.78 -20.18 -3.47
CA MET A 125 6.07 -19.58 -3.35
C MET A 125 6.04 -19.19 -1.88
N SER A 126 6.78 -19.93 -1.06
CA SER A 126 7.43 -19.29 0.05
C SER A 126 8.17 -18.13 -0.60
N VAL A 127 7.49 -16.99 -0.73
CA VAL A 127 8.15 -15.71 -0.67
C VAL A 127 9.08 -15.93 0.50
N GLN A 128 10.38 -15.81 0.28
CA GLN A 128 11.26 -15.48 1.38
C GLN A 128 10.72 -14.16 1.91
N ALA A 129 9.68 -14.25 2.73
CA ALA A 129 9.08 -13.15 3.43
C ALA A 129 10.16 -12.51 4.31
N ASP A 130 11.23 -13.27 4.58
CA ASP A 130 12.31 -12.97 5.52
C ASP A 130 13.57 -12.41 4.85
N CYS A 131 13.48 -11.87 3.61
CA CYS A 131 14.61 -11.19 2.98
C CYS A 131 14.46 -9.66 3.03
N TYR A 132 14.65 -9.10 4.21
CA TYR A 132 14.71 -7.67 4.46
C TYR A 132 15.67 -7.39 5.62
N ASN A 133 16.00 -6.11 5.81
CA ASN A 133 16.71 -5.65 7.00
C ASN A 133 15.68 -5.31 8.08
N GLU A 134 15.81 -5.90 9.26
CA GLU A 134 14.96 -5.67 10.43
C GLU A 134 15.31 -4.38 11.17
N ASN A 135 16.44 -3.75 10.82
CA ASN A 135 16.83 -2.47 11.37
C ASN A 135 17.18 -1.47 10.26
N GLU A 136 16.75 -0.22 10.47
CA GLU A 136 17.03 0.89 9.56
C GLU A 136 18.55 1.16 9.40
N CYS A 137 19.34 0.86 10.43
CA CYS A 137 20.79 1.05 10.45
C CYS A 137 21.59 -0.12 9.86
N CYS A 138 20.94 -1.21 9.43
CA CYS A 138 21.66 -2.37 8.90
C CYS A 138 22.65 -1.99 7.78
N SER A 139 22.31 -1.01 6.92
CA SER A 139 23.22 -0.51 5.89
C SER A 139 24.45 0.19 6.47
N THR A 140 24.27 1.03 7.48
CA THR A 140 25.36 1.73 8.17
C THR A 140 26.28 0.74 8.89
N TRP A 141 25.69 -0.21 9.63
CA TRP A 141 26.44 -1.24 10.35
C TRP A 141 27.21 -2.17 9.41
N ALA A 142 26.59 -2.59 8.30
CA ALA A 142 27.29 -3.35 7.27
C ALA A 142 28.48 -2.58 6.68
N SER A 143 28.31 -1.28 6.43
CA SER A 143 29.39 -0.40 5.96
C SER A 143 30.50 -0.21 7.01
N ALA A 144 30.16 -0.29 8.29
CA ALA A 144 31.11 -0.25 9.41
C ALA A 144 31.80 -1.61 9.68
N GLY A 145 31.50 -2.65 8.90
CA GLY A 145 32.13 -3.98 9.01
C GLY A 145 31.46 -4.92 10.01
N GLU A 146 30.25 -4.61 10.49
CA GLU A 146 29.54 -5.46 11.46
C GLU A 146 29.17 -6.84 10.90
N CYS A 147 29.08 -7.01 9.58
CA CYS A 147 28.86 -8.33 8.98
C CYS A 147 29.95 -9.35 9.35
N GLU A 148 31.19 -8.88 9.53
CA GLU A 148 32.33 -9.71 9.92
C GLU A 148 32.55 -9.71 11.43
N ARG A 149 32.36 -8.55 12.08
CA ARG A 149 32.61 -8.36 13.51
C ARG A 149 31.50 -8.94 14.39
N ASN A 150 30.26 -8.92 13.91
CA ASN A 150 29.07 -9.42 14.60
C ASN A 150 28.15 -10.22 13.64
N PRO A 151 28.67 -11.34 13.08
CA PRO A 151 27.97 -12.10 12.07
C PRO A 151 26.66 -12.69 12.59
N SER A 152 26.58 -13.06 13.88
CA SER A 152 25.35 -13.66 14.44
C SER A 152 24.17 -12.69 14.34
N TYR A 153 24.34 -11.46 14.82
CA TYR A 153 23.28 -10.45 14.77
C TYR A 153 22.98 -10.03 13.34
N MET A 154 24.02 -9.74 12.57
CA MET A 154 23.83 -9.24 11.22
C MET A 154 23.22 -10.29 10.28
N ASN A 155 23.52 -11.58 10.51
CA ASN A 155 22.94 -12.65 9.71
C ASN A 155 21.48 -12.90 10.00
N GLU A 156 21.06 -12.65 11.23
CA GLU A 156 19.68 -12.84 11.65
C GLU A 156 18.81 -11.62 11.31
N TRP A 157 19.32 -10.41 11.55
CA TRP A 157 18.53 -9.18 11.48
C TRP A 157 18.86 -8.28 10.28
N CYS A 158 20.04 -8.41 9.67
CA CYS A 158 20.52 -7.52 8.60
C CYS A 158 20.89 -8.27 7.31
N LYS A 159 20.08 -9.28 6.95
CA LYS A 159 20.34 -10.23 5.87
C LYS A 159 20.64 -9.57 4.53
N VAL A 160 19.91 -8.50 4.19
CA VAL A 160 20.09 -7.80 2.92
C VAL A 160 21.39 -6.99 2.94
N ALA A 161 21.66 -6.26 4.02
CA ALA A 161 22.86 -5.43 4.15
C ALA A 161 24.15 -6.27 4.11
N CYS A 162 24.13 -7.48 4.69
CA CYS A 162 25.24 -8.42 4.63
C CYS A 162 25.18 -9.39 3.44
N LYS A 163 24.29 -9.15 2.47
CA LYS A 163 24.20 -9.91 1.20
C LYS A 163 23.94 -11.40 1.39
N ILE A 164 23.22 -11.77 2.44
CA ILE A 164 22.84 -13.16 2.75
C ILE A 164 21.63 -13.58 1.91
N CYS A 165 20.82 -12.62 1.52
CA CYS A 165 19.69 -12.83 0.65
C CYS A 165 19.50 -11.63 -0.30
N HIS A 166 18.70 -11.82 -1.35
CA HIS A 166 18.36 -10.78 -2.32
C HIS A 166 16.86 -10.49 -2.30
N PRO A 167 16.42 -9.26 -1.94
CA PRO A 167 15.00 -8.92 -1.93
C PRO A 167 14.48 -8.80 -3.37
N ASN A 168 13.21 -9.16 -3.57
CA ASN A 168 12.50 -8.98 -4.85
C ASN A 168 11.95 -7.55 -5.04
N PHE A 169 12.40 -6.59 -4.22
CA PHE A 169 12.04 -5.17 -4.27
C PHE A 169 13.34 -4.34 -4.23
N ASN A 170 13.31 -3.12 -4.78
CA ASN A 170 14.48 -2.25 -4.82
C ASN A 170 14.73 -1.62 -3.43
N PRO A 171 15.82 -1.98 -2.70
CA PRO A 171 16.07 -1.50 -1.35
C PRO A 171 16.60 -0.05 -1.30
N LEU A 172 16.80 0.63 -2.43
CA LEU A 172 17.41 1.96 -2.52
C LEU A 172 16.43 3.14 -2.35
N LEU A 173 15.14 2.89 -2.12
CA LEU A 173 14.11 3.95 -2.07
C LEU A 173 13.86 4.54 -0.66
N GLY A 174 14.65 4.17 0.36
CA GLY A 174 14.49 4.68 1.72
C GLY A 174 15.79 5.20 2.32
N TRP A 175 16.18 6.43 2.01
CA TRP A 175 17.26 7.13 2.71
C TRP A 175 16.74 7.77 4.00
N PHE A 176 16.66 6.98 5.07
CA PHE A 176 16.72 7.53 6.43
C PHE A 176 18.08 7.13 7.01
N ALA A 177 18.95 8.13 7.17
CA ALA A 177 20.31 7.92 7.63
C ALA A 177 20.33 7.57 9.11
N CYS A 178 20.81 6.37 9.45
CA CYS A 178 21.37 6.13 10.77
C CYS A 178 22.68 6.88 10.89
N SER A 179 22.61 8.12 11.36
CA SER A 179 23.76 8.83 11.89
C SER A 179 23.36 9.52 13.19
N LEU A 180 24.20 9.35 14.22
CA LEU A 180 23.98 9.85 15.57
C LEU A 180 24.12 11.38 15.68
N GLU A 181 24.26 12.10 14.58
CA GLU A 181 24.42 13.55 14.59
C GLU A 181 23.61 14.21 13.47
N ARG A 182 22.63 15.01 13.90
CA ARG A 182 21.98 16.12 13.20
C ARG A 182 21.07 15.75 12.03
N ILE A 183 19.78 15.99 12.30
CA ILE A 183 18.77 16.43 11.35
C ILE A 183 19.37 17.54 10.48
N LEU A 184 19.74 17.22 9.24
CA LEU A 184 19.74 18.20 8.17
C LEU A 184 18.65 17.76 7.20
N PHE A 185 17.49 18.42 7.31
CA PHE A 185 16.62 18.59 6.17
C PHE A 185 17.45 19.26 5.09
N SER A 186 17.86 18.53 4.05
CA SER A 186 18.18 19.17 2.78
C SER A 186 16.85 19.68 2.22
N LEU A 187 16.67 21.00 2.31
CA LEU A 187 15.75 21.78 1.50
C LEU A 187 15.96 21.49 0.01
#